data_AF-A0A455UQ01-F1
#
_entry.id   AF-A0A455UQ01-F1
#
_cell.length_a   1.000
_cell.length_b   1.000
_cell.length_c   1.000
_cell.angle_alpha   90.00
_cell.angle_beta   90.00
_cell.angle_gamma   90.00
#
_symmetry.space_group_name_H-M   'P 1'
#
loop_
_entity.id
_entity.type
_entity.pdbx_description
1 polymer ?
#
loop_
_entity_poly.entity_id
_entity_poly.type
_entity_poly.pdbx_seq_one_letter_code
_entity_poly.pdbx_strand_id
1 'polypeptide(L)'
;MFSTLRARILLAALVVITLALVINGIASYTTVKHHNNQQITRNLSAVVKGNTQAINEWFSARYTMLASMEDAVDSDDPLAALSQLAASGNYISAYIAYPSTSDAIFSDGWQPPVITTLVSGPGTKAQTRRRIRLSRHLM
;
A
#
# COMPACT_ATOMS: atom_id res chain seq x y z
N MET A 1 -9.10 -24.27 65.91
CA MET A 1 -8.66 -22.86 66.11
C MET A 1 -9.51 -21.83 65.33
N PHE A 2 -10.57 -22.24 64.62
CA PHE A 2 -11.49 -21.34 63.88
C PHE A 2 -12.89 -21.20 64.50
N SER A 3 -13.10 -21.68 65.72
CA SER A 3 -14.44 -21.74 66.35
C SER A 3 -14.76 -20.56 67.26
N THR A 4 -13.92 -19.52 67.30
CA THR A 4 -14.16 -18.34 68.14
C THR A 4 -14.92 -17.26 67.35
N LEU A 5 -15.77 -16.51 68.06
CA LEU A 5 -16.61 -15.45 67.47
C LEU A 5 -15.78 -14.42 66.68
N ARG A 6 -14.58 -14.08 67.18
CA ARG A 6 -13.64 -13.16 66.51
C ARG A 6 -13.19 -13.66 65.13
N ALA A 7 -12.86 -14.94 65.00
CA ALA A 7 -12.40 -15.50 63.73
C ALA A 7 -13.51 -15.47 62.66
N ARG A 8 -14.77 -15.72 63.05
CA ARG A 8 -15.93 -15.65 62.15
C ARG A 8 -16.18 -14.24 61.62
N ILE A 9 -16.10 -13.22 62.48
CA ILE A 9 -16.30 -11.82 62.08
C ILE A 9 -15.17 -11.36 61.15
N LEU A 10 -13.92 -11.72 61.46
CA LEU A 10 -12.77 -11.41 60.59
C LEU A 10 -12.89 -12.08 59.22
N LEU A 11 -13.33 -13.34 59.17
CA LEU A 11 -13.59 -14.04 57.91
C LEU A 11 -14.70 -13.36 57.10
N ALA A 12 -15.81 -12.97 57.73
CA ALA A 12 -16.89 -12.28 57.05
C ALA A 12 -16.41 -10.93 56.46
N ALA A 13 -15.63 -10.15 57.21
CA ALA A 13 -15.05 -8.91 56.72
C ALA A 13 -14.09 -9.14 55.54
N LEU A 14 -13.22 -10.15 55.63
CA LEU A 14 -12.31 -10.52 54.54
C LEU A 14 -13.09 -10.90 53.27
N VAL A 15 -14.15 -11.68 53.40
CA VAL A 15 -15.01 -12.07 52.27
C VAL A 15 -15.64 -10.84 51.62
N VAL A 16 -16.20 -9.93 52.42
CA VAL A 16 -16.82 -8.70 51.90
C VAL A 16 -15.79 -7.83 51.17
N ILE A 17 -14.59 -7.64 51.74
CA ILE A 17 -13.51 -6.88 51.10
C ILE A 17 -13.09 -7.54 49.78
N THR A 18 -12.91 -8.86 49.78
CA THR A 18 -12.50 -9.61 48.60
C THR A 18 -13.54 -9.50 47.49
N LEU A 19 -14.84 -9.65 47.82
CA LEU A 19 -15.93 -9.47 46.87
C LEU A 19 -15.96 -8.04 46.31
N ALA A 20 -15.80 -7.03 47.16
CA ALA A 20 -15.73 -5.64 46.72
C ALA A 20 -14.54 -5.40 45.76
N LEU A 21 -13.38 -5.98 46.02
CA LEU A 21 -12.21 -5.90 45.14
C LEU A 21 -12.46 -6.60 43.79
N VAL A 22 -13.06 -7.79 43.80
CA VAL A 22 -13.37 -8.53 42.57
C VAL A 22 -14.33 -7.74 41.69
N ILE A 23 -15.39 -7.16 42.27
CA ILE A 23 -16.36 -6.34 41.53
C ILE A 23 -15.68 -5.11 40.92
N ASN A 24 -14.88 -4.38 41.72
CA ASN A 24 -14.12 -3.22 41.23
C ASN A 24 -13.12 -3.59 40.14
N GLY A 25 -12.45 -4.74 40.28
CA GLY A 25 -11.51 -5.26 39.29
C GLY A 25 -12.19 -5.59 37.97
N ILE A 26 -13.33 -6.28 38.00
CA ILE A 26 -14.12 -6.61 36.81
C ILE A 26 -14.59 -5.32 36.11
N ALA A 27 -15.18 -4.38 36.85
CA ALA A 27 -15.68 -3.12 36.29
C ALA A 27 -14.55 -2.28 35.66
N SER A 28 -13.38 -2.22 36.31
CA SER A 28 -12.20 -1.52 35.78
C SER A 28 -11.66 -2.21 34.52
N TYR A 29 -11.55 -3.54 34.54
CA TYR A 29 -11.04 -4.32 33.41
C TYR A 29 -11.96 -4.22 32.19
N THR A 30 -13.28 -4.33 32.37
CA THR A 30 -14.24 -4.22 31.25
C THR A 30 -14.22 -2.82 30.64
N THR A 31 -14.16 -1.78 31.46
CA THR A 31 -14.09 -0.37 31.00
C THR A 31 -12.82 -0.11 30.21
N VAL A 32 -11.66 -0.51 30.74
CA VAL A 32 -10.37 -0.34 30.07
C VAL A 32 -10.32 -1.15 28.78
N LYS A 33 -10.78 -2.41 28.79
CA LYS A 33 -10.81 -3.27 27.61
C LYS A 33 -11.70 -2.70 26.51
N HIS A 34 -12.87 -2.15 26.87
CA HIS A 34 -13.76 -1.52 25.91
C HIS A 34 -13.14 -0.27 25.28
N HIS A 35 -12.56 0.61 26.09
CA HIS A 35 -11.87 1.81 25.60
C HIS A 35 -10.65 1.46 24.75
N ASN A 36 -9.89 0.42 25.11
CA ASN A 36 -8.70 0.01 24.38
C ASN A 36 -9.07 -0.59 23.01
N ASN A 37 -10.08 -1.47 22.96
CA ASN A 37 -10.59 -2.00 21.68
C ASN A 37 -11.15 -0.89 20.77
N GLN A 38 -11.87 0.09 21.34
CA GLN A 38 -12.35 1.23 20.57
C GLN A 38 -11.21 2.09 20.03
N GLN A 39 -10.16 2.33 20.82
CA GLN A 39 -8.97 3.07 20.38
C GLN A 39 -8.22 2.33 19.26
N ILE A 40 -8.04 1.02 19.37
CA ILE A 40 -7.42 0.18 18.34
C ILE A 40 -8.21 0.26 17.02
N THR A 41 -9.54 0.10 17.07
CA THR A 41 -10.39 0.18 15.87
C THR A 41 -10.36 1.56 15.23
N ARG A 42 -10.38 2.64 16.04
CA ARG A 42 -10.28 4.02 15.55
C ARG A 42 -8.94 4.27 14.88
N ASN A 43 -7.84 3.86 15.50
CA ASN A 43 -6.49 4.02 14.94
C ASN A 43 -6.33 3.24 13.64
N LEU A 44 -6.77 1.97 13.59
CA LEU A 44 -6.73 1.18 12.36
C LEU A 44 -7.58 1.82 11.26
N SER A 45 -8.80 2.29 11.60
CA SER A 45 -9.65 3.00 10.63
C SER A 45 -8.99 4.27 10.12
N ALA A 46 -8.32 5.05 10.99
CA ALA A 46 -7.59 6.24 10.61
C ALA A 46 -6.41 5.92 9.68
N VAL A 47 -5.64 4.86 9.97
CA VAL A 47 -4.53 4.40 9.12
C VAL A 47 -5.03 3.94 7.75
N VAL A 48 -6.09 3.12 7.72
CA VAL A 48 -6.69 2.65 6.46
C VAL A 48 -7.21 3.83 5.65
N LYS A 49 -7.98 4.73 6.27
CA LYS A 49 -8.50 5.93 5.59
C LYS A 49 -7.38 6.81 5.06
N GLY A 50 -6.34 7.07 5.86
CA GLY A 50 -5.19 7.88 5.45
C GLY A 50 -4.43 7.26 4.28
N ASN A 51 -4.16 5.95 4.32
CA ASN A 51 -3.49 5.26 3.21
C ASN A 51 -4.35 5.24 1.94
N THR A 52 -5.65 4.93 2.05
CA THR A 52 -6.56 4.97 0.91
C THR A 52 -6.64 6.38 0.30
N GLN A 53 -6.71 7.41 1.14
CA GLN A 53 -6.70 8.80 0.69
C GLN A 53 -5.39 9.14 -0.04
N ALA A 54 -4.24 8.81 0.55
CA ALA A 54 -2.94 9.07 -0.07
C ALA A 54 -2.76 8.36 -1.42
N ILE A 55 -3.24 7.11 -1.55
CA ILE A 55 -3.23 6.37 -2.82
C ILE A 55 -4.14 7.04 -3.84
N ASN A 56 -5.35 7.45 -3.44
CA ASN A 56 -6.29 8.13 -4.34
C ASN A 56 -5.75 9.47 -4.83
N GLU A 57 -5.16 10.27 -3.95
CA GLU A 57 -4.53 11.54 -4.31
C GLU A 57 -3.34 11.31 -5.26
N TRP A 58 -2.49 10.34 -4.95
CA TRP A 58 -1.37 9.95 -5.80
C TRP A 58 -1.84 9.51 -7.19
N PHE A 59 -2.84 8.63 -7.26
CA PHE A 59 -3.41 8.12 -8.51
C PHE A 59 -4.08 9.22 -9.33
N SER A 60 -4.90 10.06 -8.69
CA SER A 60 -5.59 11.18 -9.34
C SER A 60 -4.60 12.12 -10.01
N ALA A 61 -3.50 12.47 -9.32
CA ALA A 61 -2.46 13.31 -9.91
C ALA A 61 -1.82 12.68 -11.17
N ARG A 62 -1.53 11.37 -11.16
CA ARG A 62 -0.98 10.67 -12.33
C ARG A 62 -2.01 10.52 -13.44
N TYR A 63 -3.28 10.33 -13.09
CA TYR A 63 -4.34 10.25 -14.08
C TYR A 63 -4.53 11.59 -14.79
N THR A 64 -4.58 12.70 -14.05
CA THR A 64 -4.70 14.05 -14.63
C THR A 64 -3.53 14.39 -15.54
N MET A 65 -2.30 14.08 -15.15
CA MET A 65 -1.11 14.26 -16.00
C MET A 65 -1.22 13.47 -17.30
N LEU A 66 -1.64 12.20 -17.23
CA LEU A 66 -1.83 11.36 -18.42
C LEU A 66 -2.97 11.87 -19.30
N ALA A 67 -4.10 12.28 -18.70
CA ALA A 67 -5.25 12.81 -19.42
C ALA A 67 -4.94 14.12 -20.15
N SER A 68 -3.97 14.91 -19.69
CA SER A 68 -3.52 16.13 -20.38
C SER A 68 -2.63 15.89 -21.61
N MET A 69 -2.37 14.64 -21.98
CA MET A 69 -1.52 14.29 -23.12
C MET A 69 -2.28 14.16 -24.45
N GLU A 70 -3.53 14.62 -24.52
CA GLU A 70 -4.36 14.53 -25.73
C GLU A 70 -3.64 15.13 -26.96
N ASP A 71 -3.13 16.35 -26.85
CA ASP A 71 -2.39 17.01 -27.95
C ASP A 71 -1.09 16.29 -28.33
N ALA A 72 -0.47 15.55 -27.40
CA ALA A 72 0.75 14.81 -27.67
C ALA A 72 0.50 13.58 -28.55
N VAL A 73 -0.72 13.03 -28.55
CA VAL A 73 -1.07 11.87 -29.38
C VAL A 73 -1.13 12.24 -30.86
N ASP A 74 -1.58 13.46 -31.17
CA ASP A 74 -1.72 13.97 -32.53
C ASP A 74 -0.47 14.72 -33.04
N SER A 75 0.56 14.84 -32.21
CA SER A 75 1.84 15.50 -32.57
C SER A 75 2.68 14.63 -33.50
N ASP A 76 3.34 15.26 -34.48
CA ASP A 76 4.33 14.60 -35.36
C ASP A 76 5.58 14.12 -34.60
N ASP A 77 5.90 14.73 -33.46
CA ASP A 77 6.99 14.31 -32.56
C ASP A 77 6.50 14.25 -31.10
N PRO A 78 5.96 13.09 -30.66
CA PRO A 78 5.45 12.94 -29.30
C PRO A 78 6.54 12.66 -28.26
N LEU A 79 7.78 12.39 -28.68
CA LEU A 79 8.83 11.87 -27.78
C LEU A 79 9.20 12.87 -26.68
N ALA A 80 9.25 14.16 -27.00
CA ALA A 80 9.52 15.21 -26.01
C ALA A 80 8.42 15.27 -24.94
N ALA A 81 7.15 15.20 -25.33
CA ALA A 81 6.02 15.21 -24.42
C ALA A 81 6.00 13.95 -23.53
N LEU A 82 6.27 12.77 -24.11
CA LEU A 82 6.36 11.50 -23.38
C LEU A 82 7.52 11.51 -22.36
N SER A 83 8.66 12.08 -22.73
CA SER A 83 9.81 12.22 -21.83
C SER A 83 9.48 13.16 -20.66
N GLN A 84 8.81 14.27 -20.94
CA GLN A 84 8.36 15.21 -19.92
C GLN A 84 7.31 14.59 -18.99
N LEU A 85 6.37 13.81 -19.52
CA LEU A 85 5.39 13.07 -18.73
C LEU A 85 6.09 12.09 -17.79
N ALA A 86 6.99 11.27 -18.33
CA ALA A 86 7.75 10.29 -17.57
C ALA A 86 8.53 10.94 -16.42
N ALA A 87 9.24 12.03 -16.69
CA ALA A 87 10.02 12.77 -15.70
C ALA A 87 9.16 13.47 -14.64
N SER A 88 8.09 14.16 -15.05
CA SER A 88 7.24 14.95 -14.14
C SER A 88 6.31 14.09 -13.27
N GLY A 89 5.75 13.02 -13.83
CA GLY A 89 4.88 12.10 -13.09
C GLY A 89 5.62 10.96 -12.39
N ASN A 90 6.94 10.84 -12.62
CA ASN A 90 7.79 9.74 -12.16
C ASN A 90 7.25 8.37 -12.61
N TYR A 91 6.87 8.27 -13.88
CA TYR A 91 6.46 7.00 -14.49
C TYR A 91 7.69 6.14 -14.80
N ILE A 92 7.52 4.82 -14.77
CA ILE A 92 8.59 3.87 -15.14
C ILE A 92 8.94 4.02 -16.64
N SER A 93 7.93 4.21 -17.48
CA SER A 93 8.03 4.63 -18.88
C SER A 93 6.65 5.15 -19.33
N ALA A 94 6.63 6.16 -20.18
CA ALA A 94 5.46 6.62 -20.93
C ALA A 94 5.58 6.21 -22.41
N TYR A 95 4.47 5.86 -23.05
CA TYR A 95 4.48 5.44 -24.45
C TYR A 95 3.15 5.74 -25.16
N ILE A 96 3.22 5.88 -26.48
CA ILE A 96 2.06 5.85 -27.39
C ILE A 96 2.23 4.63 -28.29
N ALA A 97 1.14 3.87 -28.48
CA ALA A 97 1.10 2.74 -29.38
C ALA A 97 0.07 2.98 -30.48
N TYR A 98 0.48 2.80 -31.73
CA TYR A 98 -0.35 3.04 -32.90
C TYR A 98 -0.97 1.72 -33.37
N PRO A 99 -2.30 1.55 -33.23
CA PRO A 99 -2.95 0.28 -33.58
C PRO A 99 -2.92 -0.02 -35.08
N SER A 100 -2.79 1.01 -35.93
CA SER A 100 -2.80 0.87 -37.39
C SER A 100 -1.47 0.34 -37.95
N THR A 101 -0.33 0.75 -37.39
CA THR A 101 1.01 0.39 -37.91
C THR A 101 1.76 -0.62 -37.05
N SER A 102 1.25 -0.97 -35.86
CA SER A 102 1.95 -1.78 -34.85
C SER A 102 3.23 -1.13 -34.31
N ASP A 103 3.41 0.17 -34.54
CA ASP A 103 4.51 0.95 -33.99
C ASP A 103 4.18 1.46 -32.59
N ALA A 104 5.21 1.67 -31.79
CA ALA A 104 5.07 2.32 -30.50
C ALA A 104 6.31 3.15 -30.19
N ILE A 105 6.07 4.33 -29.61
CA ILE A 105 7.11 5.29 -29.24
C ILE A 105 7.17 5.31 -27.71
N PHE A 106 8.35 5.02 -27.16
CA PHE A 106 8.59 4.93 -25.72
C PHE A 106 9.54 6.03 -25.25
N SER A 107 9.22 6.66 -24.12
CA SER A 107 10.04 7.70 -23.48
C SER A 107 11.45 7.23 -23.08
N ASP A 108 11.62 5.94 -22.79
CA ASP A 108 12.89 5.33 -22.38
C ASP A 108 13.68 4.74 -23.55
N GLY A 109 13.21 4.96 -24.79
CA GLY A 109 13.82 4.41 -26.00
C GLY A 109 13.72 2.89 -26.12
N TRP A 110 12.90 2.24 -25.27
CA TRP A 110 12.63 0.82 -25.42
C TRP A 110 11.96 0.57 -26.77
N GLN A 111 12.37 -0.49 -27.46
CA GLN A 111 11.77 -0.93 -28.71
C GLN A 111 11.27 -2.35 -28.54
N PRO A 112 10.05 -2.67 -29.00
CA PRO A 112 9.55 -4.03 -28.96
C PRO A 112 10.44 -4.94 -29.82
N PRO A 113 10.76 -6.15 -29.35
CA PRO A 113 11.51 -7.10 -30.15
C PRO A 113 10.70 -7.45 -31.40
N VAL A 114 11.34 -7.40 -32.57
CA VAL A 114 10.75 -7.87 -33.82
C VAL A 114 10.52 -9.37 -33.64
N ILE A 115 9.25 -9.80 -33.58
CA ILE A 115 8.92 -11.23 -33.64
C ILE A 115 9.11 -11.65 -35.09
N THR A 116 10.37 -11.82 -35.50
CA THR A 116 10.65 -12.63 -36.68
C THR A 116 10.22 -14.03 -36.29
N THR A 117 9.17 -14.54 -36.91
CA THR A 117 8.78 -15.94 -36.81
C THR A 117 9.99 -16.77 -37.23
N LEU A 118 10.77 -17.20 -36.24
CA LEU A 118 11.75 -18.25 -36.40
C LEU A 118 10.94 -19.48 -36.81
N VAL A 119 11.04 -19.83 -38.09
CA VAL A 119 10.87 -21.21 -38.52
C VAL A 119 11.63 -22.06 -37.51
N SER A 120 10.85 -22.90 -36.84
CA SER A 120 11.20 -23.90 -35.84
C SER A 120 12.62 -24.45 -35.97
N GLY A 121 13.45 -24.18 -34.96
CA GLY A 121 14.65 -24.97 -34.63
C GLY A 121 14.62 -25.31 -33.14
N PRO A 122 14.82 -26.58 -32.73
CA PRO A 122 14.60 -26.99 -31.35
C PRO A 122 15.77 -26.52 -30.48
N GLY A 123 15.58 -25.49 -29.65
CA GLY A 123 16.59 -25.17 -28.64
C GLY A 123 16.57 -23.80 -27.95
N THR A 124 15.76 -22.82 -28.35
CA THR A 124 15.92 -21.45 -27.83
C THR A 124 15.04 -21.16 -26.61
N LYS A 125 15.61 -21.37 -25.42
CA LYS A 125 15.11 -20.78 -24.17
C LYS A 125 15.35 -19.26 -24.18
N ALA A 126 14.33 -18.47 -24.50
CA ALA A 126 14.35 -17.02 -24.29
C ALA A 126 14.18 -16.68 -22.79
N GLN A 127 15.24 -16.86 -22.02
CA GLN A 127 15.37 -16.32 -20.65
C GLN A 127 16.00 -14.91 -20.73
N THR A 128 15.18 -13.90 -21.04
CA THR A 128 15.59 -12.50 -20.95
C THR A 128 15.51 -12.04 -19.49
N ARG A 129 16.53 -12.38 -18.69
CA ARG A 129 16.72 -11.80 -17.36
C ARG A 129 17.28 -10.38 -17.50
N ARG A 130 16.43 -9.36 -17.30
CA ARG A 130 16.87 -7.96 -17.17
C ARG A 130 17.84 -7.82 -15.98
N ARG A 131 19.11 -7.49 -16.24
CA ARG A 131 19.98 -6.88 -15.23
C ARG A 131 19.62 -5.40 -15.13
N ILE A 132 18.90 -5.05 -14.06
CA ILE A 132 18.67 -3.66 -13.66
C ILE A 132 20.04 -3.08 -13.28
N ARG A 133 20.58 -2.20 -14.12
CA ARG A 133 21.77 -1.39 -13.79
C ARG A 133 21.27 -0.19 -12.99
N LEU A 134 21.14 -0.36 -11.67
CA LEU A 134 20.93 0.75 -10.74
C LEU A 134 22.22 1.59 -10.72
N SER A 135 22.25 2.64 -11.54
CA SER A 135 23.23 3.72 -11.38
C SER A 135 22.86 4.50 -10.12
N ARG A 136 23.44 4.07 -9.00
CA ARG A 136 23.51 4.83 -7.76
C ARG A 136 24.35 6.07 -8.03
N HIS A 137 23.73 7.24 -8.17
CA HIS A 137 24.43 8.52 -8.04
C HIS A 137 24.05 9.12 -6.69
N LEU A 138 25.05 9.07 -5.81
CA LEU A 138 25.16 9.88 -4.60
C LEU A 138 25.29 11.34 -5.03
N MET A 139 24.38 12.18 -4.58
CA MET A 139 24.63 13.45 -3.87
C MET A 139 23.31 14.08 -3.44
#